data_AF-A0A0M0TEI1-F1
#
_entry.id   AF-A0A0M0TEI1-F1
#
_cell.length_a   1.000
_cell.length_b   1.000
_cell.length_c   1.000
_cell.angle_alpha   90.00
_cell.angle_beta   90.00
_cell.angle_gamma   90.00
#
_symmetry.space_group_name_H-M   'P 1'
#
loop_
_entity.id
_entity.type
_entity.pdbx_description
1 polymer ?
#
loop_
_entity_poly.entity_id
_entity_poly.type
_entity_poly.pdbx_seq_one_letter_code
_entity_poly.pdbx_strand_id
1 'polypeptide(L)'
;AHSDWQHYRIDSDFLKATDAWQLSLGLPDGVFPVDAVRGAPVKVKIRDTVILSGRVDSVTRDVSRRGVTLSLSGRDDAAILVDCAAPVFSARQLNLDEVIASIVRPLGITRIRIQASGMTRNDRIHIEPGERAWDALARAAAARGVWPWLDPDGTLVIGGPDYSSPTVADLILRRDGQGNNLISLSDMRNIQGCFSELILLAQSHASTT
;
A
#
# COMPACT_ATOMS: atom_id res chain seq x y z
N ALA A 1 18.40 -1.67 -16.38
CA ALA A 1 16.98 -2.08 -16.27
C ALA A 1 16.87 -3.51 -16.80
N HIS A 2 16.11 -4.39 -16.14
CA HIS A 2 15.93 -5.79 -16.57
C HIS A 2 14.52 -5.99 -17.12
N SER A 3 14.40 -6.69 -18.24
CA SER A 3 13.13 -6.91 -18.97
C SER A 3 12.72 -8.39 -19.09
N ASP A 4 13.63 -9.33 -18.87
CA ASP A 4 13.48 -10.72 -19.31
C ASP A 4 12.89 -11.63 -18.21
N TRP A 5 11.90 -11.12 -17.47
CA TRP A 5 11.31 -11.79 -16.32
C TRP A 5 10.49 -13.02 -16.75
N GLN A 6 10.75 -14.16 -16.10
CA GLN A 6 10.02 -15.40 -16.36
C GLN A 6 8.72 -15.47 -15.58
N HIS A 7 8.73 -14.93 -14.35
CA HIS A 7 7.56 -14.86 -13.49
C HIS A 7 7.54 -13.53 -12.75
N TYR A 8 6.36 -12.94 -12.64
CA TYR A 8 6.14 -11.76 -11.83
C TYR A 8 4.76 -11.79 -11.18
N ARG A 9 4.68 -11.16 -10.01
CA ARG A 9 3.44 -10.85 -9.32
C ARG A 9 3.57 -9.46 -8.72
N ILE A 10 2.56 -8.64 -8.96
CA ILE A 10 2.45 -7.29 -8.40
C ILE A 10 1.02 -7.19 -7.86
N ASP A 11 0.89 -6.88 -6.58
CA ASP A 11 -0.34 -6.93 -5.82
C ASP A 11 -0.52 -5.57 -5.15
N SER A 12 -1.48 -4.79 -5.67
CA SER A 12 -1.84 -3.48 -5.15
C SER A 12 -3.24 -3.53 -4.55
N ASP A 13 -3.38 -3.00 -3.33
CA ASP A 13 -4.61 -3.10 -2.55
C ASP A 13 -4.73 -1.92 -1.58
N PHE A 14 -5.83 -1.16 -1.66
CA PHE A 14 -6.04 0.01 -0.81
C PHE A 14 -6.03 -0.31 0.69
N LEU A 15 -6.48 -1.50 1.10
CA LEU A 15 -6.62 -1.85 2.51
C LEU A 15 -5.35 -2.49 3.09
N LYS A 16 -4.46 -2.98 2.24
CA LYS A 16 -3.14 -3.42 2.69
C LYS A 16 -2.25 -2.21 2.87
N ALA A 17 -1.48 -2.22 3.94
CA ALA A 17 -0.63 -1.09 4.28
C ALA A 17 0.49 -0.84 3.25
N THR A 18 0.89 -1.90 2.55
CA THR A 18 1.95 -1.89 1.54
C THR A 18 1.54 -2.77 0.40
N ASP A 19 1.71 -2.26 -0.82
CA ASP A 19 1.67 -3.08 -2.02
C ASP A 19 2.88 -4.02 -2.04
N ALA A 20 2.69 -5.23 -2.58
CA ALA A 20 3.71 -6.26 -2.61
C ALA A 20 4.08 -6.61 -4.05
N TRP A 21 5.36 -6.94 -4.27
CA TRP A 21 5.84 -7.37 -5.57
C TRP A 21 6.85 -8.52 -5.45
N GLN A 22 6.87 -9.37 -6.46
CA GLN A 22 7.82 -10.47 -6.61
C GLN A 22 8.15 -10.66 -8.08
N LEU A 23 9.44 -10.84 -8.38
CA LEU A 23 9.98 -11.04 -9.72
C LEU A 23 10.96 -12.21 -9.71
N SER A 24 10.98 -13.01 -10.78
CA SER A 24 11.97 -14.07 -10.97
C SER A 24 12.55 -14.06 -12.38
N LEU A 25 13.87 -14.19 -12.47
CA LEU A 25 14.67 -14.14 -13.68
C LEU A 25 15.61 -15.34 -13.72
N GLY A 26 15.56 -16.11 -14.80
CA GLY A 26 16.62 -17.06 -15.13
C GLY A 26 17.83 -16.31 -15.69
N LEU A 27 19.04 -16.68 -15.27
CA LEU A 27 20.30 -16.07 -15.69
C LEU A 27 21.13 -17.09 -16.49
N PRO A 28 20.98 -17.16 -17.84
CA PRO A 28 21.69 -18.12 -18.67
C PRO A 28 23.22 -18.00 -18.55
N ASP A 29 23.73 -16.77 -18.49
CA ASP A 29 25.17 -16.48 -18.37
C ASP A 29 25.68 -16.62 -16.94
N GLY A 30 24.80 -16.92 -15.96
CA GLY A 30 25.13 -17.10 -14.56
C GLY A 30 25.58 -15.84 -13.82
N VAL A 31 25.52 -14.66 -14.44
CA VAL A 31 25.95 -13.39 -13.85
C VAL A 31 24.80 -12.75 -13.08
N PHE A 32 24.96 -12.63 -11.77
CA PHE A 32 24.00 -11.91 -10.93
C PHE A 32 24.20 -10.38 -11.06
N PRO A 33 23.12 -9.60 -11.26
CA PRO A 33 23.17 -8.14 -11.22
C PRO A 33 23.68 -7.65 -9.87
N VAL A 34 24.68 -6.77 -9.90
CA VAL A 34 25.33 -6.24 -8.68
C VAL A 34 24.40 -5.32 -7.88
N ASP A 35 23.46 -4.66 -8.55
CA ASP A 35 22.51 -3.72 -7.96
C ASP A 35 21.28 -4.42 -7.34
N ALA A 36 21.11 -5.72 -7.59
CA ALA A 36 20.03 -6.53 -7.03
C ALA A 36 20.39 -6.94 -5.58
N VAL A 37 20.34 -5.96 -4.68
CA VAL A 37 20.68 -6.11 -3.26
C VAL A 37 19.53 -5.72 -2.36
N ARG A 38 19.52 -6.29 -1.15
CA ARG A 38 18.53 -5.96 -0.11
C ARG A 38 18.58 -4.47 0.20
N GLY A 39 17.40 -3.89 0.37
CA GLY A 39 17.20 -2.48 0.61
C GLY A 39 17.47 -1.59 -0.62
N ALA A 40 17.79 -2.11 -1.81
CA ALA A 40 17.91 -1.25 -2.98
C ALA A 40 16.55 -0.61 -3.33
N PRO A 41 16.50 0.68 -3.74
CA PRO A 41 15.27 1.27 -4.26
C PRO A 41 14.90 0.62 -5.59
N VAL A 42 13.60 0.44 -5.84
CA VAL A 42 13.08 -0.15 -7.07
C VAL A 42 11.96 0.71 -7.65
N LYS A 43 11.90 0.74 -8.98
CA LYS A 43 10.72 1.18 -9.73
C LYS A 43 10.31 0.07 -10.66
N VAL A 44 9.09 -0.42 -10.50
CA VAL A 44 8.50 -1.40 -11.40
C VAL A 44 7.75 -0.65 -12.48
N LYS A 45 7.99 -1.03 -13.75
CA LYS A 45 7.40 -0.37 -14.91
C LYS A 45 6.76 -1.36 -15.85
N ILE A 46 5.64 -0.96 -16.44
CA ILE A 46 5.11 -1.58 -17.66
C ILE A 46 5.37 -0.61 -18.80
N ARG A 47 6.24 -1.00 -19.73
CA ARG A 47 6.83 -0.06 -20.71
C ARG A 47 7.50 1.11 -19.97
N ASP A 48 7.11 2.34 -20.26
CA ASP A 48 7.67 3.53 -19.63
C ASP A 48 6.88 4.02 -18.40
N THR A 49 5.70 3.45 -18.16
CA THR A 49 4.83 3.83 -17.05
C THR A 49 5.27 3.15 -15.76
N VAL A 50 5.58 3.95 -14.73
CA VAL A 50 5.83 3.44 -13.38
C VAL A 50 4.50 2.95 -12.80
N ILE A 51 4.49 1.71 -12.32
CA ILE A 51 3.32 1.09 -11.69
C ILE A 51 3.53 0.83 -10.20
N LEU A 52 4.77 0.84 -9.72
CA LEU A 52 5.11 0.72 -8.29
C LEU A 52 6.49 1.33 -8.03
N SER A 53 6.63 2.04 -6.90
CA SER A 53 7.90 2.52 -6.35
C SER A 53 8.07 1.95 -4.94
N GLY A 54 9.26 1.43 -4.63
CA GLY A 54 9.47 0.72 -3.38
C GLY A 54 10.91 0.31 -3.15
N ARG A 55 11.10 -0.77 -2.38
CA ARG A 55 12.42 -1.34 -2.08
C ARG A 55 12.46 -2.85 -2.17
N VAL A 56 13.64 -3.38 -2.43
CA VAL A 56 13.93 -4.82 -2.39
C VAL A 56 14.00 -5.28 -0.93
N ASP A 57 13.06 -6.11 -0.48
CA ASP A 57 13.12 -6.71 0.85
C ASP A 57 14.03 -7.96 0.84
N SER A 58 13.86 -8.83 -0.17
CA SER A 58 14.56 -10.11 -0.27
C SER A 58 15.23 -10.30 -1.63
N VAL A 59 16.38 -10.97 -1.59
CA VAL A 59 17.16 -11.40 -2.75
C VAL A 59 17.50 -12.88 -2.57
N THR A 60 16.91 -13.72 -3.41
CA THR A 60 17.19 -15.16 -3.42
C THR A 60 17.95 -15.51 -4.68
N ARG A 61 19.07 -16.22 -4.51
CA ARG A 61 19.95 -16.67 -5.59
C ARG A 61 20.02 -18.19 -5.55
N ASP A 62 19.42 -18.82 -6.54
CA ASP A 62 19.38 -20.28 -6.66
C ASP A 62 20.36 -20.72 -7.74
N VAL A 63 21.30 -21.58 -7.38
CA VAL A 63 22.31 -22.13 -8.30
C VAL A 63 22.19 -23.64 -8.30
N SER A 64 21.98 -24.22 -9.47
CA SER A 64 21.88 -25.67 -9.66
C SER A 64 22.58 -26.12 -10.94
N ARG A 65 22.74 -27.44 -11.13
CA ARG A 65 23.23 -28.00 -12.40
C ARG A 65 22.32 -27.65 -13.59
N ARG A 66 21.05 -27.31 -13.34
CA ARG A 66 20.05 -27.02 -14.37
C ARG A 66 20.01 -25.53 -14.76
N GLY A 67 20.70 -24.67 -14.03
CA GLY A 67 20.71 -23.23 -14.28
C GLY A 67 20.78 -22.40 -13.00
N VAL A 68 20.77 -21.09 -13.21
CA VAL A 68 20.86 -20.06 -12.18
C VAL A 68 19.60 -19.19 -12.23
N THR A 69 19.01 -18.92 -11.07
CA THR A 69 17.81 -18.09 -10.93
C THR A 69 18.04 -17.00 -9.89
N LEU A 70 17.57 -15.79 -10.20
CA LEU A 70 17.46 -14.68 -9.28
C LEU A 70 15.98 -14.41 -9.00
N SER A 71 15.58 -14.45 -7.74
CA SER A 71 14.26 -14.02 -7.30
C SER A 71 14.37 -12.82 -6.39
N LEU A 72 13.56 -11.80 -6.66
CA LEU A 72 13.49 -10.55 -5.91
C LEU A 72 12.06 -10.38 -5.40
N SER A 73 11.92 -9.92 -4.16
CA SER A 73 10.62 -9.50 -3.64
C SER A 73 10.76 -8.28 -2.77
N GLY A 74 9.67 -7.54 -2.62
CA GLY A 74 9.64 -6.35 -1.79
C GLY A 74 8.26 -5.76 -1.66
N ARG A 75 8.26 -4.58 -1.05
CA ARG A 75 7.09 -3.75 -0.81
C ARG A 75 7.28 -2.36 -1.43
N ASP A 76 6.20 -1.62 -1.53
CA ASP A 76 6.23 -0.20 -1.86
C ASP A 76 6.95 0.65 -0.78
N ASP A 77 7.07 1.95 -1.03
CA ASP A 77 7.75 2.88 -0.13
C ASP A 77 7.02 3.08 1.22
N ALA A 78 5.80 2.58 1.39
CA ALA A 78 5.08 2.63 2.67
C ALA A 78 5.64 1.63 3.69
N ALA A 79 6.47 0.67 3.27
CA ALA A 79 7.05 -0.37 4.13
C ALA A 79 7.74 0.19 5.38
N ILE A 80 8.38 1.35 5.26
CA ILE A 80 9.03 2.01 6.39
C ILE A 80 8.03 2.40 7.50
N LEU A 81 6.80 2.81 7.14
CA LEU A 81 5.76 3.16 8.10
C LEU A 81 5.18 1.92 8.80
N VAL A 82 5.15 0.78 8.10
CA VAL A 82 4.68 -0.49 8.66
C VAL A 82 5.70 -1.09 9.63
N ASP A 83 6.97 -0.99 9.28
CA ASP A 83 8.06 -1.62 10.03
C ASP A 83 8.52 -0.79 11.24
N CYS A 84 8.42 0.55 11.15
CA CYS A 84 8.90 1.45 12.18
C CYS A 84 7.81 1.91 13.14
N ALA A 85 8.19 2.10 14.40
CA ALA A 85 7.37 2.82 15.36
C ALA A 85 7.23 4.30 14.97
N ALA A 86 6.11 4.91 15.34
CA ALA A 86 5.94 6.34 15.34
C ALA A 86 7.04 6.97 16.21
N PRO A 87 7.78 7.98 15.73
CA PRO A 87 8.87 8.62 16.46
C PRO A 87 8.33 9.61 17.51
N VAL A 88 7.45 9.11 18.37
CA VAL A 88 6.76 9.84 19.44
C VAL A 88 7.22 9.26 20.77
N PHE A 89 7.82 10.11 21.61
CA PHE A 89 8.46 9.69 22.87
C PHE A 89 7.56 9.81 24.10
N SER A 90 6.39 10.44 23.96
CA SER A 90 5.37 10.53 25.00
C SER A 90 3.99 10.51 24.36
N ALA A 91 3.01 9.97 25.09
CA ALA A 91 1.61 9.96 24.69
C ALA A 91 1.13 11.36 24.29
N ARG A 92 0.59 11.48 23.07
CA ARG A 92 0.09 12.77 22.54
C ARG A 92 -1.19 12.57 21.75
N GLN A 93 -2.09 13.53 21.88
CA GLN A 93 -3.22 13.65 20.96
C GLN A 93 -2.77 14.45 19.74
N LEU A 94 -2.79 13.86 18.55
CA LEU A 94 -2.41 14.52 17.29
C LEU A 94 -3.55 14.44 16.27
N ASN A 95 -3.74 15.50 15.49
CA ASN A 95 -4.55 15.44 14.27
C ASN A 95 -3.72 14.91 13.08
N LEU A 96 -4.36 14.66 11.95
CA LEU A 96 -3.70 14.09 10.77
C LEU A 96 -2.53 14.94 10.26
N ASP A 97 -2.64 16.27 10.27
CA ASP A 97 -1.59 17.16 9.76
C ASP A 97 -0.35 17.11 10.67
N GLU A 98 -0.57 17.06 11.98
CA GLU A 98 0.48 16.84 12.98
C GLU A 98 1.09 15.44 12.86
N VAL A 99 0.30 14.40 12.63
CA VAL A 99 0.78 13.03 12.36
C VAL A 99 1.67 13.00 11.12
N ILE A 100 1.25 13.63 10.02
CA ILE A 100 2.07 13.73 8.82
C ILE A 100 3.41 14.43 9.13
N ALA A 101 3.37 15.57 9.83
CA ALA A 101 4.55 16.36 10.12
C ALA A 101 5.52 15.66 11.08
N SER A 102 5.01 15.00 12.11
CA SER A 102 5.80 14.44 13.21
C SER A 102 6.13 12.95 13.07
N ILE A 103 5.40 12.20 12.24
CA ILE A 103 5.58 10.75 12.09
C ILE A 103 5.99 10.41 10.66
N VAL A 104 5.19 10.81 9.66
CA VAL A 104 5.39 10.38 8.27
C VAL A 104 6.64 11.01 7.66
N ARG A 105 6.78 12.34 7.74
CA ARG A 105 7.92 13.06 7.14
C ARG A 105 9.28 12.65 7.74
N PRO A 106 9.42 12.47 9.07
CA PRO A 106 10.68 11.99 9.65
C PRO A 106 11.10 10.59 9.20
N LEU A 107 10.14 9.75 8.78
CA LEU A 107 10.42 8.43 8.22
C LEU A 107 10.73 8.44 6.71
N GLY A 108 10.85 9.64 6.10
CA GLY A 108 11.37 9.82 4.75
C GLY A 108 10.32 9.99 3.65
N ILE A 109 9.02 9.87 3.98
CA ILE A 109 7.94 10.09 3.01
C ILE A 109 7.60 11.57 2.95
N THR A 110 7.97 12.22 1.85
CA THR A 110 7.87 13.68 1.70
C THR A 110 6.85 14.12 0.66
N ARG A 111 6.58 13.27 -0.34
CA ARG A 111 5.57 13.47 -1.37
C ARG A 111 4.22 13.00 -0.85
N ILE A 112 3.38 13.94 -0.44
CA ILE A 112 2.10 13.66 0.21
C ILE A 112 1.00 14.46 -0.49
N ARG A 113 -0.10 13.78 -0.83
CA ARG A 113 -1.28 14.39 -1.46
C ARG A 113 -2.52 14.09 -0.63
N ILE A 114 -3.18 15.12 -0.14
CA ILE A 114 -4.44 14.98 0.58
C ILE A 114 -5.59 15.18 -0.42
N GLN A 115 -6.36 14.13 -0.68
CA GLN A 115 -7.52 14.12 -1.56
C GLN A 115 -8.80 14.06 -0.73
N ALA A 116 -9.10 15.15 -0.04
CA ALA A 116 -10.19 15.18 0.92
C ALA A 116 -10.92 16.53 0.97
N SER A 117 -11.51 16.88 -0.18
CA SER A 117 -12.37 18.05 -0.32
C SER A 117 -13.50 17.99 0.70
N GLY A 118 -13.62 18.99 1.59
CA GLY A 118 -14.73 19.10 2.53
C GLY A 118 -14.53 18.45 3.90
N MET A 119 -13.31 18.05 4.28
CA MET A 119 -13.01 17.62 5.64
C MET A 119 -13.16 18.78 6.64
N THR A 120 -14.23 18.76 7.43
CA THR A 120 -14.48 19.76 8.49
C THR A 120 -14.02 19.30 9.87
N ARG A 121 -13.75 18.00 10.05
CA ARG A 121 -13.32 17.41 11.31
C ARG A 121 -11.82 17.49 11.51
N ASN A 122 -11.42 18.02 12.65
CA ASN A 122 -10.02 18.05 13.11
C ASN A 122 -9.82 17.15 14.33
N ASP A 123 -10.36 15.93 14.23
CA ASP A 123 -10.33 14.97 15.31
C ASP A 123 -8.86 14.63 15.64
N ARG A 124 -8.57 14.58 16.95
CA ARG A 124 -7.25 14.23 17.46
C ARG A 124 -7.29 12.79 17.95
N ILE A 125 -6.29 12.02 17.57
CA ILE A 125 -6.13 10.63 18.01
C ILE A 125 -5.01 10.54 19.05
N HIS A 126 -5.19 9.66 20.03
CA HIS A 126 -4.17 9.39 21.04
C HIS A 126 -3.13 8.42 20.51
N ILE A 127 -1.87 8.84 20.40
CA ILE A 127 -0.77 8.01 19.88
C ILE A 127 0.12 7.59 21.04
N GLU A 128 0.37 6.29 21.13
CA GLU A 128 1.20 5.70 22.18
C GLU A 128 2.65 5.53 21.72
N PRO A 129 3.63 5.67 22.62
CA PRO A 129 5.01 5.29 22.33
C PRO A 129 5.10 3.82 21.89
N GLY A 130 5.79 3.56 20.77
CA GLY A 130 5.96 2.22 20.22
C GLY A 130 4.82 1.74 19.29
N GLU A 131 3.75 2.53 19.13
CA GLU A 131 2.75 2.29 18.07
C GLU A 131 3.42 2.34 16.70
N ARG A 132 3.01 1.49 15.74
CA ARG A 132 3.54 1.53 14.37
C ARG A 132 3.11 2.82 13.69
N ALA A 133 4.01 3.41 12.90
CA ALA A 133 3.75 4.67 12.22
C ALA A 133 2.57 4.57 11.24
N TRP A 134 2.41 3.44 10.56
CA TRP A 134 1.27 3.18 9.69
C TRP A 134 -0.05 3.17 10.46
N ASP A 135 -0.11 2.49 11.62
CA ASP A 135 -1.33 2.37 12.41
C ASP A 135 -1.78 3.75 12.93
N ALA A 136 -0.84 4.56 13.38
CA ALA A 136 -1.09 5.94 13.79
C ALA A 136 -1.62 6.80 12.62
N LEU A 137 -1.01 6.70 11.45
CA LEU A 137 -1.44 7.41 10.24
C LEU A 137 -2.85 6.96 9.79
N ALA A 138 -3.07 5.65 9.68
CA ALA A 138 -4.33 5.07 9.23
C ALA A 138 -5.47 5.45 10.19
N ARG A 139 -5.23 5.43 11.49
CA ARG A 139 -6.21 5.83 12.50
C ARG A 139 -6.52 7.33 12.45
N ALA A 140 -5.52 8.19 12.24
CA ALA A 140 -5.72 9.63 12.09
C ALA A 140 -6.51 9.97 10.81
N ALA A 141 -6.23 9.25 9.72
CA ALA A 141 -6.97 9.35 8.47
C ALA A 141 -8.42 8.86 8.63
N ALA A 142 -8.62 7.70 9.25
CA ALA A 142 -9.93 7.10 9.46
C ALA A 142 -10.85 7.96 10.34
N ALA A 143 -10.29 8.65 11.35
CA ALA A 143 -11.04 9.63 12.16
C ALA A 143 -11.62 10.78 11.32
N ARG A 144 -11.02 11.04 10.15
CA ARG A 144 -11.46 12.03 9.16
C ARG A 144 -12.24 11.40 7.98
N GLY A 145 -12.55 10.11 8.04
CA GLY A 145 -13.31 9.40 7.00
C GLY A 145 -12.51 9.11 5.72
N VAL A 146 -11.18 9.17 5.79
CA VAL A 146 -10.26 8.94 4.66
C VAL A 146 -9.25 7.84 5.00
N TRP A 147 -8.51 7.38 4.00
CA TRP A 147 -7.55 6.29 4.13
C TRP A 147 -6.21 6.62 3.44
N PRO A 148 -5.06 6.17 3.96
CA PRO A 148 -3.76 6.33 3.31
C PRO A 148 -3.45 5.18 2.33
N TRP A 149 -2.82 5.48 1.19
CA TRP A 149 -2.22 4.50 0.27
C TRP A 149 -1.07 5.14 -0.53
N LEU A 150 -0.29 4.35 -1.26
CA LEU A 150 0.79 4.85 -2.12
C LEU A 150 0.35 4.84 -3.59
N ASP A 151 0.54 5.96 -4.29
CA ASP A 151 0.47 5.98 -5.74
C ASP A 151 1.72 5.30 -6.34
N PRO A 152 1.66 4.84 -7.61
CA PRO A 152 2.77 4.21 -8.32
C PRO A 152 4.12 4.95 -8.25
N ASP A 153 4.10 6.28 -8.19
CA ASP A 153 5.30 7.12 -8.18
C ASP A 153 5.90 7.36 -6.78
N GLY A 154 5.36 6.70 -5.75
CA GLY A 154 5.78 6.81 -4.36
C GLY A 154 5.12 7.97 -3.60
N THR A 155 4.11 8.64 -4.18
CA THR A 155 3.35 9.67 -3.47
C THR A 155 2.39 9.02 -2.48
N LEU A 156 2.51 9.35 -1.18
CA LEU A 156 1.53 8.97 -0.18
C LEU A 156 0.26 9.80 -0.39
N VAL A 157 -0.82 9.13 -0.74
CA VAL A 157 -2.14 9.73 -0.89
C VAL A 157 -2.95 9.46 0.37
N ILE A 158 -3.69 10.47 0.84
CA ILE A 158 -4.64 10.33 1.94
C ILE A 158 -5.98 10.86 1.43
N GLY A 159 -6.94 9.98 1.22
CA GLY A 159 -8.21 10.33 0.58
C GLY A 159 -9.24 9.21 0.59
N GLY A 160 -10.14 9.23 -0.38
CA GLY A 160 -11.15 8.20 -0.57
C GLY A 160 -11.54 8.05 -2.04
N PRO A 161 -12.43 7.11 -2.37
CA PRO A 161 -12.86 6.88 -3.74
C PRO A 161 -13.63 8.09 -4.30
N ASP A 162 -13.33 8.47 -5.54
CA ASP A 162 -14.09 9.44 -6.32
C ASP A 162 -15.09 8.73 -7.23
N TYR A 163 -16.35 8.69 -6.80
CA TYR A 163 -17.45 8.09 -7.56
C TYR A 163 -18.03 8.99 -8.65
N SER A 164 -17.55 10.24 -8.78
CA SER A 164 -17.98 11.14 -9.86
C SER A 164 -17.21 10.91 -11.17
N SER A 165 -16.07 10.23 -11.09
CA SER A 165 -15.27 9.85 -12.25
C SER A 165 -16.03 8.87 -13.16
N PRO A 166 -15.99 9.06 -14.51
CA PRO A 166 -16.65 8.14 -15.43
C PRO A 166 -16.01 6.75 -15.38
N THR A 167 -16.78 5.73 -15.74
CA THR A 167 -16.26 4.37 -15.89
C THR A 167 -15.15 4.35 -16.96
N VAL A 168 -14.06 3.65 -16.67
CA VAL A 168 -12.88 3.61 -17.54
C VAL A 168 -12.85 2.39 -18.48
N ALA A 169 -13.65 1.37 -18.19
CA ALA A 169 -13.76 0.15 -19.00
C ALA A 169 -15.02 -0.66 -18.65
N ASP A 170 -15.47 -1.48 -19.60
CA ASP A 170 -16.51 -2.51 -19.39
C ASP A 170 -15.89 -3.92 -19.46
N LEU A 171 -16.27 -4.80 -18.53
CA LEU A 171 -15.99 -6.23 -18.60
C LEU A 171 -17.21 -6.97 -19.14
N ILE A 172 -17.04 -7.65 -20.27
CA ILE A 172 -18.10 -8.27 -21.06
C ILE A 172 -17.95 -9.79 -20.97
N LEU A 173 -18.94 -10.45 -20.35
CA LEU A 173 -19.08 -11.90 -20.33
C LEU A 173 -19.99 -12.36 -21.48
N ARG A 174 -19.45 -13.12 -22.44
CA ARG A 174 -20.22 -13.77 -23.51
C ARG A 174 -19.79 -15.22 -23.68
N ARG A 175 -20.75 -16.14 -23.61
CA ARG A 175 -20.49 -17.60 -23.68
C ARG A 175 -20.11 -18.10 -25.06
N ASP A 176 -20.51 -17.39 -26.11
CA ASP A 176 -20.12 -17.67 -27.50
C ASP A 176 -18.69 -17.19 -27.83
N GLY A 177 -18.06 -16.44 -26.91
CA GLY A 177 -16.71 -15.89 -27.04
C GLY A 177 -16.60 -14.64 -27.92
N GLN A 178 -17.62 -14.27 -28.70
CA GLN A 178 -17.51 -13.18 -29.67
C GLN A 178 -17.56 -11.82 -28.96
N GLY A 179 -16.44 -11.10 -28.95
CA GLY A 179 -16.30 -9.82 -28.24
C GLY A 179 -16.25 -9.97 -26.72
N ASN A 180 -15.87 -11.14 -26.20
CA ASN A 180 -15.66 -11.40 -24.78
C ASN A 180 -14.24 -10.97 -24.37
N ASN A 181 -14.12 -10.06 -23.39
CA ASN A 181 -12.81 -9.67 -22.81
C ASN A 181 -12.58 -10.26 -21.42
N LEU A 182 -13.56 -10.96 -20.85
CA LEU A 182 -13.48 -11.59 -19.54
C LEU A 182 -12.91 -13.02 -19.66
N ILE A 183 -11.77 -13.28 -19.01
CA ILE A 183 -11.12 -14.60 -19.02
C ILE A 183 -11.75 -15.53 -17.99
N SER A 184 -11.93 -15.04 -16.76
CA SER A 184 -12.52 -15.79 -15.66
C SER A 184 -13.25 -14.85 -14.70
N LEU A 185 -14.29 -15.37 -14.04
CA LEU A 185 -15.03 -14.66 -13.00
C LEU A 185 -15.37 -15.62 -11.87
N SER A 186 -15.16 -15.16 -10.64
CA SER A 186 -15.51 -15.87 -9.41
C SER A 186 -16.34 -14.94 -8.54
N ASP A 187 -17.54 -15.37 -8.15
CA ASP A 187 -18.41 -14.68 -7.19
C ASP A 187 -18.37 -15.44 -5.86
N MET A 188 -18.02 -14.74 -4.78
CA MET A 188 -18.02 -15.28 -3.42
C MET A 188 -18.91 -14.41 -2.54
N ARG A 189 -19.91 -15.03 -1.91
CA ARG A 189 -20.81 -14.37 -0.96
C ARG A 189 -20.62 -14.98 0.42
N ASN A 190 -20.41 -14.11 1.41
CA ASN A 190 -20.14 -14.49 2.79
C ASN A 190 -20.96 -13.61 3.74
N ILE A 191 -21.49 -14.20 4.82
CA ILE A 191 -22.26 -13.50 5.86
C ILE A 191 -21.39 -13.10 7.06
N GLN A 192 -20.12 -13.50 7.10
CA GLN A 192 -19.18 -13.04 8.13
C GLN A 192 -19.07 -11.50 8.10
N GLY A 193 -19.19 -10.87 9.27
CA GLY A 193 -19.21 -9.41 9.39
C GLY A 193 -20.54 -8.76 9.03
N CYS A 194 -21.59 -9.53 8.71
CA CYS A 194 -22.95 -9.02 8.60
C CYS A 194 -23.69 -9.22 9.93
N PHE A 195 -24.26 -8.15 10.48
CA PHE A 195 -24.95 -8.17 11.76
C PHE A 195 -26.40 -7.71 11.59
N SER A 196 -27.34 -8.36 12.30
CA SER A 196 -28.74 -7.89 12.37
C SER A 196 -28.90 -6.68 13.29
N GLU A 197 -28.01 -6.55 14.28
CA GLU A 197 -27.96 -5.45 15.23
C GLU A 197 -26.50 -5.13 15.57
N LEU A 198 -26.16 -3.83 15.63
CA LEU A 198 -24.85 -3.34 16.03
C LEU A 198 -25.04 -2.23 17.07
N ILE A 199 -24.68 -2.50 18.33
CA ILE A 199 -24.77 -1.53 19.42
C ILE A 199 -23.39 -0.87 19.61
N LEU A 200 -23.31 0.43 19.36
CA LEU A 200 -22.09 1.23 19.55
C LEU A 200 -22.17 2.00 20.86
N LEU A 201 -21.17 1.82 21.72
CA LEU A 201 -21.03 2.51 23.00
C LEU A 201 -19.78 3.39 22.97
N ALA A 202 -19.91 4.64 23.42
CA ALA A 202 -18.80 5.57 23.55
C ALA A 202 -18.93 6.35 24.87
N GLN A 203 -17.79 6.73 25.46
CA GLN A 203 -17.74 7.55 26.66
C GLN A 203 -17.19 8.93 26.32
N SER A 204 -17.93 9.99 26.65
CA SER A 204 -17.44 11.36 26.54
C SER A 204 -16.51 11.70 27.70
N HIS A 205 -15.58 12.64 27.49
CA HIS A 205 -14.88 13.27 28.61
C HIS A 205 -15.89 14.03 29.47
N ALA A 206 -15.69 14.02 30.80
CA ALA A 206 -16.45 14.86 31.70
C ALA A 206 -16.17 16.34 31.37
N SER A 207 -17.11 16.99 30.68
CA SER A 207 -17.09 18.44 30.52
C SER A 207 -17.37 19.05 31.89
N THR A 208 -16.36 19.62 32.53
CA THR A 208 -16.57 20.49 33.69
C THR A 208 -17.21 21.77 33.16
N THR A 209 -18.51 21.94 33.44
CA THR A 209 -19.26 23.17 33.15
C THR A 209 -18.73 24.33 33.98
#